data_AF-I3X690-F1
#
_entry.id   AF-I3X690-F1
#
_cell.length_a   1.000
_cell.length_b   1.000
_cell.length_c   1.000
_cell.angle_alpha   90.00
_cell.angle_beta   90.00
_cell.angle_gamma   90.00
#
_symmetry.space_group_name_H-M   'P 1'
#
loop_
_entity.id
_entity.type
_entity.pdbx_description
1 polymer ?
#
loop_
_entity_poly.entity_id
_entity_poly.type
_entity_poly.pdbx_seq_one_letter_code
_entity_poly.pdbx_strand_id
1 'polypeptide(L)' 'MTDPEYAEKFNPEDLTEAIVDLLHTAEEEAKLLAVTHKIAIWKALAITWFRKCKKRRQIPVKAA' A
#
# COMPACT_ATOMS: atom_id res chain seq x y z
N MET A 1 -3.81 6.29 -5.33
CA MET A 1 -4.67 5.24 -4.71
C MET A 1 -5.90 5.97 -4.18
N THR A 2 -7.08 5.74 -4.75
CA THR A 2 -8.29 6.54 -4.52
C THR A 2 -9.27 5.92 -3.52
N ASP A 3 -8.93 4.74 -3.01
CA ASP A 3 -9.75 4.05 -2.01
C ASP A 3 -9.70 4.81 -0.67
N PRO A 4 -10.85 5.21 -0.09
CA PRO A 4 -10.91 5.99 1.13
C PRO A 4 -10.21 5.31 2.33
N GLU A 5 -10.12 3.98 2.34
CA GLU A 5 -9.45 3.24 3.42
C GLU A 5 -7.95 3.56 3.46
N TYR A 6 -7.36 3.95 2.32
CA TYR A 6 -5.92 4.10 2.16
C TYR A 6 -5.47 5.49 1.73
N ALA A 7 -6.33 6.28 1.08
CA ALA A 7 -5.98 7.55 0.43
C ALA A 7 -5.28 8.57 1.36
N GLU A 8 -5.66 8.60 2.64
CA GLU A 8 -5.13 9.57 3.62
C GLU A 8 -4.03 8.99 4.54
N LYS A 9 -3.61 7.73 4.32
CA LYS A 9 -2.74 6.99 5.26
C LYS A 9 -1.28 6.92 4.84
N PHE A 10 -0.88 7.60 3.77
CA PHE A 10 0.50 7.63 3.28
C PHE A 10 0.78 8.99 2.60
N ASN A 11 2.04 9.44 2.58
CA ASN A 11 2.40 10.57 1.71
C ASN A 11 2.68 10.04 0.29
N PRO A 12 2.33 10.79 -0.76
CA PRO A 12 2.62 10.39 -2.14
C PRO A 12 4.10 10.03 -2.38
N GLU A 13 5.02 10.74 -1.73
CA GLU A 13 6.47 10.54 -1.85
C GLU A 13 6.91 9.19 -1.27
N ASP A 14 6.30 8.76 -0.15
CA ASP A 14 6.56 7.44 0.47
C ASP A 14 6.11 6.30 -0.46
N LEU A 15 5.07 6.53 -1.26
CA LEU A 15 4.60 5.57 -2.26
C LEU A 15 5.58 5.48 -3.44
N THR A 16 6.10 6.62 -3.90
CA THR A 16 7.10 6.63 -4.98
C THR A 16 8.37 5.91 -4.56
N GLU A 17 8.88 6.16 -3.34
CA GLU A 17 10.02 5.41 -2.79
C GLU A 17 9.74 3.91 -2.74
N ALA A 18 8.57 3.51 -2.21
CA ALA A 18 8.21 2.09 -2.13
C ALA A 18 8.12 1.41 -3.52
N ILE A 19 7.63 2.12 -4.54
CA ILE A 19 7.57 1.60 -5.92
C ILE A 19 8.99 1.39 -6.47
N VAL A 20 9.89 2.33 -6.22
CA VAL A 20 11.29 2.26 -6.68
C VAL A 20 12.07 1.19 -5.93
N ASP A 21 11.83 1.00 -4.63
CA ASP A 21 12.54 0.01 -3.82
C ASP A 21 12.08 -1.42 -4.13
N LEU A 22 10.79 -1.63 -4.39
CA LEU A 22 10.23 -2.97 -4.57
C LEU A 22 10.32 -3.49 -6.00
N LEU A 23 10.38 -2.62 -7.02
CA LEU A 23 10.42 -2.96 -8.45
C LEU A 23 9.54 -4.19 -8.78
N HIS A 24 10.14 -5.25 -9.32
CA HIS A 24 9.47 -6.47 -9.73
C HIS A 24 8.98 -7.34 -8.56
N THR A 25 9.56 -7.20 -7.36
CA THR A 25 9.14 -7.96 -6.17
C THR A 25 7.71 -7.62 -5.77
N ALA A 26 7.30 -6.35 -5.90
CA ALA A 26 5.92 -5.95 -5.62
C ALA A 26 4.93 -6.64 -6.57
N GLU A 27 5.31 -6.86 -7.83
CA GLU A 27 4.45 -7.49 -8.82
C GLU A 27 4.21 -8.97 -8.51
N GLU A 28 5.25 -9.70 -8.12
CA GLU A 28 5.14 -11.11 -7.73
C GLU A 28 4.29 -11.29 -6.45
N GLU A 29 4.50 -10.44 -5.44
CA GLU A 29 3.65 -10.43 -4.24
C GLU A 29 2.19 -10.09 -4.58
N ALA A 30 1.97 -9.14 -5.49
CA ALA A 30 0.63 -8.73 -5.92
C ALA A 30 -0.09 -9.81 -6.72
N LYS A 31 0.60 -10.57 -7.58
CA LYS A 31 0.02 -11.72 -8.30
C LYS A 31 -0.54 -12.75 -7.34
N LEU A 32 0.23 -13.11 -6.32
CA LEU A 32 -0.22 -14.04 -5.28
C LEU A 32 -1.45 -13.50 -4.54
N LEU A 33 -1.38 -12.24 -4.10
CA LEU A 33 -2.48 -11.59 -3.37
C LEU A 33 -3.77 -11.50 -4.22
N ALA A 34 -3.65 -11.17 -5.50
CA ALA A 34 -4.77 -11.08 -6.44
C ALA A 34 -5.49 -12.43 -6.59
N VAL A 35 -4.74 -13.52 -6.75
CA VAL A 35 -5.29 -14.88 -6.86
C VAL A 35 -5.94 -15.31 -5.53
N THR A 36 -5.26 -15.14 -4.40
CA THR A 36 -5.76 -15.56 -3.08
C THR A 36 -7.05 -14.85 -2.69
N HIS A 37 -7.13 -13.54 -2.91
CA HIS A 37 -8.28 -12.73 -2.49
C HIS A 37 -9.30 -12.49 -3.61
N LYS A 38 -9.06 -13.01 -4.81
CA LYS A 38 -9.92 -12.82 -6.00
C LYS A 38 -10.20 -11.34 -6.30
N ILE A 39 -9.15 -10.53 -6.24
CA ILE A 39 -9.19 -9.09 -6.54
C ILE A 39 -8.41 -8.79 -7.81
N ALA A 40 -8.74 -7.68 -8.46
CA ALA A 40 -7.99 -7.23 -9.63
C ALA A 40 -6.52 -6.94 -9.28
N ILE A 41 -5.60 -7.24 -10.21
CA ILE A 41 -4.16 -7.10 -9.99
C ILE A 41 -3.74 -5.68 -9.59
N TRP A 42 -4.37 -4.65 -10.18
CA TRP A 42 -4.08 -3.26 -9.84
C TRP A 42 -4.44 -2.92 -8.39
N LYS A 43 -5.50 -3.53 -7.83
CA LYS A 43 -5.87 -3.38 -6.42
C LYS A 43 -4.87 -4.08 -5.52
N ALA A 44 -4.51 -5.32 -5.88
CA ALA A 44 -3.52 -6.09 -5.14
C ALA A 44 -2.17 -5.36 -5.09
N LEU A 45 -1.74 -4.79 -6.22
CA LEU A 45 -0.50 -4.04 -6.33
C LEU A 45 -0.51 -2.77 -5.46
N ALA A 46 -1.62 -2.03 -5.47
CA ALA A 46 -1.80 -0.87 -4.60
C ALA A 46 -1.73 -1.25 -3.10
N ILE A 47 -2.34 -2.37 -2.70
CA ILE A 47 -2.27 -2.89 -1.34
C ILE A 47 -0.85 -3.31 -0.98
N THR A 48 -0.13 -3.98 -1.88
CA THR A 48 1.26 -4.40 -1.68
C THR A 48 2.17 -3.19 -1.45
N TRP A 49 2.09 -2.18 -2.31
CA TRP A 49 2.85 -0.93 -2.12
C TRP A 49 2.50 -0.24 -0.81
N PHE A 50 1.20 -0.11 -0.49
CA PHE A 50 0.76 0.53 0.75
C PHE A 50 1.24 -0.20 2.02
N ARG A 51 1.28 -1.53 1.99
CA ARG A 51 1.79 -2.33 3.13
C ARG A 51 3.27 -2.09 3.40
N LYS A 52 4.04 -1.79 2.36
CA LYS A 52 5.49 -1.59 2.41
C LYS A 52 5.88 -0.11 2.52
N CYS A 53 4.96 0.83 2.25
CA CYS A 53 5.14 2.24 2.58
C CYS A 53 5.43 2.38 4.08
N LYS A 54 6.32 3.31 4.45
CA LYS A 54 6.50 3.73 5.85
C LYS A 54 5.22 4.39 6.33
N LYS A 55 4.30 3.59 6.86
CA LYS A 55 3.05 4.10 7.45
C LYS A 55 3.44 5.05 8.59
N ARG A 56 3.01 6.30 8.53
CA ARG A 56 3.14 7.18 9.69
C ARG A 56 2.42 6.51 10.84
N ARG A 57 3.10 6.41 12.00
CA ARG A 57 2.41 6.12 13.26
C ARG A 57 1.34 7.20 13.39
N GLN A 58 0.07 6.83 13.27
CA GLN A 58 -0.99 7.71 13.72
C GLN A 58 -0.73 7.91 15.20
N ILE A 59 -0.31 9.12 15.58
CA ILE A 59 -0.20 9.48 16.99
C ILE A 59 -1.63 9.34 17.49
N PRO A 60 -1.93 8.38 18.40
CA PRO A 60 -3.27 8.29 18.94
C PRO A 60 -3.55 9.63 19.59
N VAL A 61 -4.54 10.35 19.07
CA VAL A 61 -5.04 11.56 19.71
C VAL A 61 -5.45 11.11 21.10
N LYS A 62 -4.70 11.55 22.13
CA LYS A 62 -5.09 11.30 23.52
C LYS A 62 -6.50 11.85 23.67
N ALA A 63 -7.44 10.98 24.02
CA ALA A 63 -8.75 11.42 24.48
C ALA A 63 -8.52 12.36 25.67
N ALA A 64 -9.16 13.53 25.60
CA ALA A 64 -9.06 14.62 26.56
C ALA A 64 -9.52 14.23 27.97
#